data_AF-A0A1Y3XG06-F1
#
_entry.id   AF-A0A1Y3XG06-F1
#
_cell.length_a   1.000
_cell.length_b   1.000
_cell.length_c   1.000
_cell.angle_alpha   90.00
_cell.angle_beta   90.00
_cell.angle_gamma   90.00
#
_symmetry.space_group_name_H-M   'P 1'
#
loop_
_entity.id
_entity.type
_entity.pdbx_description
1 polymer ?
#
loop_
_entity_poly.entity_id
_entity_poly.type
_entity_poly.pdbx_seq_one_letter_code
_entity_poly.pdbx_strand_id
1 'polypeptide(L)' 'MKKELAFEKSYLTVADVKSYLCISTSAAYELTHRKDFPVCRLGSSIRIPTQLFLAWVEKHTRVPADLAPVQKEVAFHVG' A
#
# COMPACT_ATOMS: atom_id res chain seq x y z
N MET A 1 21.55 9.08 -2.82
CA MET A 1 20.46 9.09 -3.82
C MET A 1 19.15 8.77 -3.11
N LYS A 2 18.39 9.79 -2.70
CA LYS A 2 17.03 9.60 -2.17
C LYS A 2 16.11 9.48 -3.38
N LYS A 3 15.63 8.28 -3.69
CA LYS A 3 14.49 8.13 -4.60
C LYS A 3 13.26 8.52 -3.79
N GLU A 4 12.82 9.74 -3.95
CA GLU A 4 11.48 10.14 -3.56
C GLU A 4 10.53 9.29 -4.41
N LEU A 5 9.91 8.30 -3.78
CA LEU A 5 8.91 7.45 -4.42
C LEU A 5 7.67 8.32 -4.63
N ALA A 6 7.63 9.05 -5.73
CA ALA A 6 6.44 9.80 -6.13
C ALA A 6 5.32 8.78 -6.45
N PHE A 7 4.28 8.76 -5.61
CA PHE A 7 3.14 7.83 -5.69
C PHE A 7 2.11 8.17 -6.78
N GLU A 8 2.48 9.02 -7.76
CA GLU A 8 1.65 9.46 -8.90
C GLU A 8 1.33 8.35 -9.93
N LYS A 9 1.80 7.12 -9.72
CA LYS A 9 1.61 6.02 -10.66
C LYS A 9 0.30 5.27 -10.36
N SER A 10 -0.58 5.07 -11.34
CA SER A 10 -1.82 4.31 -11.14
C SER A 10 -1.60 2.81 -10.87
N TYR A 11 -0.49 2.24 -11.34
CA TYR A 11 -0.13 0.84 -11.17
C TYR A 11 1.33 0.65 -10.78
N LEU A 12 1.57 -0.12 -9.73
CA LEU A 12 2.87 -0.54 -9.25
C LEU A 12 3.30 -1.86 -9.91
N THR A 13 4.60 -2.06 -9.98
CA THR A 13 5.24 -3.34 -10.33
C THR A 13 5.72 -4.05 -9.06
N VAL A 14 6.13 -5.32 -9.18
CA VAL A 14 6.73 -6.06 -8.05
C VAL A 14 7.99 -5.34 -7.53
N ALA A 15 8.76 -4.70 -8.41
CA ALA A 15 9.93 -3.91 -8.01
C ALA A 15 9.54 -2.64 -7.22
N ASP A 16 8.44 -1.98 -7.59
CA ASP A 16 7.94 -0.82 -6.86
C ASP A 16 7.50 -1.22 -5.43
N VAL A 17 6.76 -2.34 -5.31
CA VAL A 17 6.34 -2.89 -3.99
C VAL A 17 7.54 -3.29 -3.14
N LYS A 18 8.54 -3.95 -3.74
CA LYS A 18 9.80 -4.29 -3.09
C LYS A 18 10.48 -3.04 -2.50
N SER A 19 10.61 -1.99 -3.32
CA SER A 19 11.23 -0.74 -2.89
C SER A 19 10.42 0.00 -1.83
N TYR A 20 9.09 -0.01 -1.92
CA TYR A 20 8.23 0.65 -0.96
C TYR A 20 8.24 -0.01 0.42
N LEU A 21 8.10 -1.34 0.46
CA LEU A 21 8.08 -2.09 1.72
C LEU A 21 9.48 -2.41 2.24
N CYS A 22 10.53 -2.08 1.48
CA CYS A 22 11.93 -2.39 1.79
C CYS A 22 12.15 -3.90 2.08
N ILE A 23 11.61 -4.76 1.23
CA ILE A 23 11.68 -6.22 1.37
C ILE A 23 12.56 -6.86 0.30
N SER A 24 12.86 -8.15 0.46
CA SER A 24 13.56 -8.92 -0.57
C SER A 24 12.69 -9.09 -1.83
N THR A 25 13.34 -9.35 -2.97
CA THR A 25 12.61 -9.64 -4.22
C THR A 25 11.70 -10.86 -4.06
N SER A 26 12.17 -11.90 -3.38
CA SER A 26 11.39 -13.13 -3.14
C SER A 26 10.13 -12.84 -2.31
N ALA A 27 10.26 -12.09 -1.22
CA ALA A 27 9.12 -11.71 -0.39
C ALA A 27 8.09 -10.87 -1.17
N ALA A 28 8.54 -9.97 -2.05
CA ALA A 28 7.64 -9.21 -2.91
C ALA A 28 6.89 -10.10 -3.91
N TYR A 29 7.52 -11.13 -4.46
CA TYR A 29 6.85 -12.11 -5.32
C TYR A 29 5.86 -12.98 -4.54
N GLU A 30 6.23 -13.45 -3.35
CA GLU A 30 5.33 -14.22 -2.48
C GLU A 30 4.06 -13.43 -2.15
N LEU A 31 4.19 -12.13 -1.85
CA LEU A 31 3.03 -11.24 -1.69
C LEU A 31 2.10 -11.28 -2.90
N THR A 32 2.64 -11.25 -4.12
CA THR A 32 1.82 -11.27 -5.34
C THR A 32 1.08 -12.60 -5.58
N HIS A 33 1.43 -13.66 -4.86
CA HIS A 33 0.74 -14.95 -4.89
C HIS A 33 -0.30 -15.12 -3.79
N ARG A 34 -0.32 -14.23 -2.79
CA ARG A 34 -1.35 -14.26 -1.74
C ARG A 34 -2.73 -13.95 -2.31
N LYS A 35 -3.74 -14.61 -1.76
CA LYS A 35 -5.14 -14.44 -2.19
C LYS A 35 -5.72 -13.08 -1.79
N ASP A 36 -5.23 -12.49 -0.71
CA ASP A 36 -5.71 -11.23 -0.17
C ASP A 36 -4.95 -10.00 -0.72
N PHE A 37 -3.89 -10.22 -1.49
CA PHE A 37 -3.06 -9.14 -2.01
C PHE A 37 -3.63 -8.59 -3.33
N PRO A 38 -3.75 -7.25 -3.48
CA PRO A 38 -4.35 -6.65 -4.66
C PRO A 38 -3.42 -6.77 -5.87
N VAL A 39 -3.74 -7.69 -6.77
CA VAL A 39 -2.94 -7.96 -7.98
C VAL A 39 -3.82 -8.06 -9.22
N CYS A 40 -3.37 -7.43 -10.29
CA CYS A 40 -3.91 -7.54 -11.64
C CYS A 40 -2.89 -8.30 -12.51
N ARG A 41 -3.30 -9.45 -13.05
CA ARG A 41 -2.47 -10.29 -13.92
C ARG A 41 -2.92 -10.11 -15.37
N LEU A 42 -2.01 -9.64 -16.21
CA LEU A 42 -2.21 -9.49 -17.66
C LEU A 42 -1.24 -10.44 -18.37
N GLY A 43 -1.67 -11.68 -18.59
CA GLY A 43 -0.78 -12.76 -19.01
C GLY A 43 0.35 -12.95 -18.01
N SER A 44 1.60 -12.85 -18.47
CA SER A 44 2.81 -12.95 -17.63
C SER A 44 3.15 -11.65 -16.86
N SER A 45 2.44 -10.56 -17.12
CA SER A 45 2.70 -9.27 -16.46
C SER A 45 1.92 -9.11 -15.17
N ILE A 46 2.62 -8.74 -14.11
CA ILE A 46 2.04 -8.41 -12.81
C ILE A 46 1.94 -6.89 -12.66
N ARG A 47 0.74 -6.40 -12.34
CA ARG A 47 0.46 -5.00 -12.01
C ARG A 47 -0.33 -4.93 -10.71
N ILE A 48 -0.02 -3.95 -9.88
CA ILE A 48 -0.63 -3.77 -8.58
C ILE A 48 -1.32 -2.40 -8.59
N PRO A 49 -2.65 -2.31 -8.49
CA PRO A 49 -3.34 -1.01 -8.44
C PRO A 49 -2.92 -0.25 -7.18
N THR A 50 -2.39 0.97 -7.35
CA THR A 50 -1.75 1.73 -6.26
C THR A 50 -2.73 2.00 -5.11
N GLN A 51 -3.96 2.43 -5.42
CA GLN A 51 -4.96 2.71 -4.39
C GLN A 51 -5.32 1.47 -3.56
N LEU A 52 -5.49 0.31 -4.21
CA LEU A 52 -5.80 -0.94 -3.52
C LEU A 52 -4.62 -1.43 -2.69
N PHE A 53 -3.38 -1.23 -3.18
CA PHE A 53 -2.18 -1.55 -2.42
C PHE A 53 -2.07 -0.74 -1.13
N LEU A 54 -2.30 0.57 -1.20
CA LEU A 54 -2.28 1.42 0.00
C LEU A 54 -3.36 1.01 1.01
N ALA A 55 -4.59 0.72 0.56
CA ALA A 55 -5.65 0.21 1.41
C ALA A 55 -5.30 -1.15 2.03
N TRP A 56 -4.63 -2.03 1.28
CA TRP A 56 -4.14 -3.31 1.79
C TRP A 56 -3.08 -3.12 2.89
N VAL A 57 -2.15 -2.16 2.72
CA VAL A 57 -1.14 -1.82 3.73
C VAL A 57 -1.80 -1.29 5.00
N GLU A 58 -2.78 -0.41 4.89
CA GLU A 58 -3.53 0.11 6.04
C GLU A 58 -4.21 -1.02 6.80
N LYS A 59 -4.94 -1.90 6.09
CA LYS A 59 -5.62 -3.06 6.69
C LYS A 59 -4.66 -4.03 7.41
N HIS A 60 -3.42 -4.16 6.93
CA HIS A 60 -2.42 -5.05 7.51
C HIS A 60 -1.50 -4.35 8.52
N THR A 61 -1.63 -3.05 8.69
CA THR A 61 -0.90 -2.29 9.69
C THR A 61 -1.74 -2.25 10.96
N ARG A 62 -1.31 -2.99 11.98
CA ARG A 62 -1.87 -2.82 13.32
C ARG A 62 -1.35 -1.49 13.87
N VAL A 63 -2.21 -0.49 13.94
CA VAL A 63 -1.90 0.78 14.59
C VAL A 63 -1.98 0.61 16.11
N PRO A 64 -0.89 0.83 16.85
CA PRO A 64 -0.92 0.87 18.31
C PRO A 64 -1.89 1.96 18.81
N ALA A 65 -2.55 1.73 19.96
CA ALA A 65 -3.59 2.63 20.47
C ALA A 65 -3.07 4.06 20.75
N ASP A 66 -1.79 4.18 21.06
CA ASP A 66 -1.05 5.43 21.27
C ASP A 66 -0.82 6.23 19.97
N LEU A 67 -0.91 5.59 18.81
CA LEU A 67 -0.72 6.21 17.48
C LEU A 67 -2.02 6.27 16.66
N ALA A 68 -3.14 5.81 17.22
CA ALA A 68 -4.42 5.86 16.53
C ALA A 68 -4.80 7.33 16.28
N PRO A 69 -5.19 7.72 15.05
CA PRO A 69 -5.61 9.07 14.79
C PRO A 69 -6.83 9.35 15.66
N VAL A 70 -6.67 10.28 16.62
CA VAL A 70 -7.78 10.89 17.34
C VAL A 70 -8.61 11.58 16.27
N GLN A 71 -9.66 10.92 15.78
CA GLN A 71 -10.65 11.57 14.93
C GLN A 71 -11.35 12.61 15.81
N LYS A 72 -10.75 13.81 15.89
CA LYS A 72 -11.45 14.99 16.38
C LYS A 72 -12.54 15.26 15.37
N GLU A 73 -13.72 14.73 15.65
CA GLU A 73 -14.97 15.26 15.14
C GLU A 73 -14.98 16.75 15.53
N VAL A 74 -14.56 17.60 14.60
CA VAL A 74 -14.78 19.04 14.73
C VAL A 74 -16.25 19.23 14.42
N ALA A 75 -17.08 19.07 15.46
CA ALA A 75 -18.47 19.47 15.43
C ALA A 75 -18.51 20.99 15.21
N PHE A 76 -18.56 21.40 13.93
CA PHE A 76 -18.90 22.76 13.55
C PHE A 76 -20.35 23.01 13.99
N HIS A 77 -20.51 23.58 15.19
CA HIS A 77 -21.75 24.24 15.56
C HIS A 77 -21.80 25.56 14.81
N VAL A 78 -22.65 25.64 13.79
CA VAL A 78 -23.10 26.91 13.20
C VAL A 78 -24.30 27.36 14.02
N GLY A 79 -24.10 28.44 14.78
CA GLY A 79 -25.17 29.23 15.39
C GLY A 79 -25.50 30.44 14.55
#